data_AF-X1RZX6-F1
#
_entry.id   AF-X1RZX6-F1
#
_cell.length_a   1.000
_cell.length_b   1.000
_cell.length_c   1.000
_cell.angle_alpha   90.00
_cell.angle_beta   90.00
_cell.angle_gamma   90.00
#
_symmetry.space_group_name_H-M   'P 1'
#
loop_
_entity.id
_entity.type
_entity.pdbx_description
1 polymer ?
#
loop_
_entity_poly.entity_id
_entity_poly.type
_entity_poly.pdbx_seq_one_letter_code
_entity_poly.pdbx_strand_id
1 'polypeptide(L)'
;RLVAAWYGNFEWFSQIIQLFEFDDIDSLKDFRKKSSQDKEWGEYAAQLEVFAPERRTRLLEPLGAVKPEVLHKAIEESQKSPLNVYSIAMLEVAPNQMTNFTTAVEMGSKVLPIIASWRPIAGSPNLVIDLWKGDVLWSANEWAYKPALEAQKEMMRNLRIQAPKERIVPIYALPYSPLK
;
A
#
# COMPACT_ATOMS: atom_id res chain seq x y z
N ARG A 1 15.42 -2.72 -2.49
CA ARG A 1 15.12 -1.92 -3.69
C ARG A 1 13.91 -1.02 -3.45
N LEU A 2 13.85 0.16 -4.08
CA LEU A 2 12.59 0.93 -4.14
C LEU A 2 11.59 0.09 -4.96
N VAL A 3 10.38 -0.10 -4.47
CA VAL A 3 9.29 -0.74 -5.22
C VAL A 3 8.19 0.23 -5.55
N ALA A 4 8.07 1.30 -4.77
CA ALA A 4 7.15 2.37 -5.08
C ALA A 4 7.47 3.70 -4.40
N ALA A 5 7.13 4.80 -5.07
CA ALA A 5 7.11 6.14 -4.51
C ALA A 5 5.80 6.84 -4.91
N TRP A 6 5.13 7.45 -3.94
CA TRP A 6 3.76 7.94 -4.08
C TRP A 6 3.58 9.35 -3.54
N TYR A 7 2.65 10.08 -4.14
CA TYR A 7 2.09 11.32 -3.64
C TYR A 7 0.61 11.09 -3.28
N GLY A 8 0.18 11.61 -2.13
CA GLY A 8 -1.23 11.62 -1.71
C GLY A 8 -1.59 12.92 -1.00
N ASN A 9 -2.83 13.38 -1.19
CA ASN A 9 -3.36 14.62 -0.62
C ASN A 9 -4.73 14.47 0.07
N PHE A 10 -5.21 13.23 0.28
CA PHE A 10 -6.57 12.94 0.73
C PHE A 10 -6.80 13.01 2.24
N GLU A 11 -5.74 12.92 3.03
CA GLU A 11 -5.83 12.96 4.51
C GLU A 11 -4.88 13.99 5.11
N TRP A 12 -3.68 14.08 4.54
CA TRP A 12 -2.64 15.02 4.93
C TRP A 12 -2.14 15.67 3.65
N PHE A 13 -2.02 17.00 3.65
CA PHE A 13 -1.61 17.72 2.46
C PHE A 13 -0.17 17.33 2.09
N SER A 14 0.02 16.92 0.83
CA SER A 14 1.33 16.61 0.24
C SER A 14 2.13 15.51 0.94
N GLN A 15 1.47 14.40 1.29
CA GLN A 15 2.14 13.23 1.83
C GLN A 15 2.92 12.49 0.74
N ILE A 16 4.21 12.25 1.00
CA ILE A 16 5.06 11.39 0.17
C ILE A 16 5.26 10.05 0.89
N ILE A 17 5.02 8.94 0.19
CA ILE A 17 5.22 7.59 0.71
C ILE A 17 6.22 6.87 -0.18
N GLN A 18 7.28 6.34 0.41
CA GLN A 18 8.22 5.46 -0.29
C GLN A 18 8.18 4.06 0.33
N LEU A 19 8.01 3.06 -0.52
CA LEU A 19 8.03 1.66 -0.13
C LEU A 19 9.29 1.00 -0.69
N PHE A 20 10.07 0.42 0.21
CA PHE A 20 11.27 -0.33 -0.11
C PHE A 20 11.05 -1.79 0.24
N GLU A 21 11.46 -2.67 -0.66
CA GLU A 21 11.48 -4.12 -0.46
C GLU A 21 12.91 -4.58 -0.19
N PHE A 22 13.09 -5.48 0.77
CA PHE A 22 14.36 -6.10 1.11
C PHE A 22 14.14 -7.60 1.21
N ASP A 23 15.10 -8.38 0.71
CA ASP A 23 15.00 -9.85 0.70
C ASP A 23 15.05 -10.41 2.14
N ASP A 24 15.85 -9.77 3.00
CA ASP A 24 16.01 -10.13 4.40
C ASP A 24 16.46 -8.94 5.27
N ILE A 25 16.63 -9.20 6.56
CA ILE A 25 17.05 -8.19 7.53
C ILE A 25 18.50 -7.73 7.31
N ASP A 26 19.36 -8.57 6.74
CA ASP A 26 20.76 -8.24 6.51
C ASP A 26 20.89 -7.29 5.32
N SER A 27 20.08 -7.48 4.28
CA SER A 27 19.91 -6.55 3.15
C SER A 27 19.44 -5.18 3.61
N LEU A 28 18.54 -5.12 4.60
CA LEU A 28 18.13 -3.85 5.22
C LEU A 28 19.29 -3.18 5.99
N LYS A 29 20.08 -3.95 6.76
CA LYS A 29 21.25 -3.42 7.48
C LYS A 29 22.29 -2.87 6.49
N ASP A 30 22.57 -3.61 5.42
CA ASP A 30 23.49 -3.21 4.38
C ASP A 30 23.04 -1.96 3.66
N PHE A 31 21.74 -1.87 3.33
CA PHE A 31 21.16 -0.65 2.76
C PHE A 31 21.35 0.56 3.68
N ARG A 32 21.07 0.42 4.99
CA ARG A 32 21.27 1.50 5.97
C ARG A 32 22.74 1.93 6.05
N LYS A 33 23.66 0.97 6.05
CA LYS A 33 25.10 1.25 6.07
C LYS A 33 25.53 2.01 4.82
N LYS A 34 25.17 1.51 3.63
CA LYS A 34 25.55 2.13 2.35
C LYS A 34 24.95 3.52 2.20
N SER A 35 23.65 3.68 2.47
CA SER A 35 22.96 4.97 2.39
C SER A 35 23.51 6.02 3.37
N SER A 36 24.01 5.61 4.54
CA SER A 36 24.68 6.54 5.48
C SER A 36 26.03 7.07 4.97
N GLN A 37 26.63 6.39 3.99
CA GLN A 37 27.91 6.75 3.39
C GLN A 37 27.74 7.35 1.98
N ASP A 38 26.50 7.38 1.48
CA ASP A 38 26.16 7.88 0.15
C ASP A 38 25.83 9.37 0.24
N LYS A 39 26.61 10.18 -0.49
CA LYS A 39 26.48 11.63 -0.49
C LYS A 39 25.14 12.09 -1.09
N GLU A 40 24.72 11.49 -2.20
CA GLU A 40 23.46 11.86 -2.87
C GLU A 40 22.26 11.50 -2.00
N TRP A 41 22.32 10.36 -1.33
CA TRP A 41 21.32 9.97 -0.35
C TRP A 41 21.26 10.93 0.84
N GLY A 42 22.43 11.38 1.33
CA GLY A 42 22.52 12.39 2.39
C GLY A 42 21.88 13.72 1.98
N GLU A 43 22.16 14.21 0.77
CA GLU A 43 21.55 15.42 0.22
C GLU A 43 20.04 15.27 0.05
N TYR A 44 19.58 14.13 -0.49
CA TYR A 44 18.18 13.79 -0.61
C TYR A 44 17.46 13.78 0.76
N ALA A 45 18.06 13.13 1.76
CA ALA A 45 17.48 13.06 3.11
C ALA A 45 17.37 14.45 3.76
N ALA A 46 18.37 15.31 3.59
CA ALA A 46 18.34 16.68 4.09
C ALA A 46 17.25 17.52 3.41
N GLN A 47 17.05 17.36 2.11
CA GLN A 47 15.95 18.03 1.40
C GLN A 47 14.58 17.55 1.86
N LEU A 48 14.43 16.25 2.11
CA LEU A 48 13.18 15.70 2.65
C LEU A 48 12.81 16.33 3.99
N GLU A 49 13.77 16.63 4.88
CA GLU A 49 13.46 17.27 6.16
C GLU A 49 12.86 18.67 6.00
N VAL A 50 13.19 19.38 4.91
CA VAL A 50 12.62 20.69 4.58
C VAL A 50 11.19 20.56 4.04
N PHE A 51 10.96 19.58 3.16
CA PHE A 51 9.67 19.41 2.48
C PHE A 51 8.65 18.57 3.25
N ALA A 52 9.12 17.66 4.11
CA ALA A 52 8.32 16.71 4.88
C ALA A 52 8.84 16.67 6.33
N PRO A 53 8.51 17.69 7.15
CA PRO A 53 9.07 17.86 8.49
C PRO A 53 8.69 16.73 9.46
N GLU A 54 7.60 16.02 9.20
CA GLU A 54 7.23 14.81 9.93
C GLU A 54 7.55 13.55 9.14
N ARG A 55 8.51 12.76 9.63
CA ARG A 55 8.86 11.47 9.06
C ARG A 55 8.41 10.32 9.93
N ARG A 56 7.73 9.35 9.33
CA ARG A 56 7.35 8.09 9.97
C ARG A 56 7.91 6.94 9.15
N THR A 57 8.57 6.00 9.82
CA THR A 57 9.08 4.77 9.21
C THR A 57 8.43 3.60 9.91
N ARG A 58 8.02 2.59 9.14
CA ARG A 58 7.43 1.37 9.66
C ARG A 58 7.99 0.17 8.91
N LEU A 59 8.25 -0.91 9.64
CA LEU A 59 8.60 -2.19 9.05
C LEU A 59 7.32 -3.00 8.82
N LEU A 60 7.17 -3.49 7.60
CA LEU A 60 6.03 -4.29 7.15
C LEU A 60 6.53 -5.67 6.74
N GLU A 61 5.67 -6.67 6.90
CA GLU A 61 5.87 -8.00 6.34
C GLU A 61 4.68 -8.38 5.46
N PRO A 62 4.86 -9.27 4.46
CA PRO A 62 3.75 -9.80 3.67
C PRO A 62 2.71 -10.44 4.58
N LEU A 63 1.43 -10.18 4.32
CA LEU A 63 0.33 -10.85 5.04
C LEU A 63 0.29 -12.36 4.73
N GLY A 64 0.76 -12.76 3.54
CA GLY A 64 0.77 -14.13 3.03
C GLY A 64 -0.38 -14.43 2.06
N ALA A 65 -1.50 -13.72 2.17
CA ALA A 65 -2.69 -13.90 1.30
C ALA A 65 -2.44 -13.54 -0.17
N VAL A 66 -1.58 -12.54 -0.43
CA VAL A 66 -1.15 -12.13 -1.76
C VAL A 66 0.35 -12.32 -1.84
N LYS A 67 0.81 -13.16 -2.77
CA LYS A 67 2.24 -13.47 -2.88
C LYS A 67 3.05 -12.28 -3.42
N PRO A 68 4.29 -12.05 -2.97
CA PRO A 68 5.11 -10.92 -3.42
C PRO A 68 5.31 -10.85 -4.95
N GLU A 69 5.30 -11.98 -5.65
CA GLU A 69 5.48 -12.02 -7.11
C GLU A 69 4.34 -11.32 -7.86
N VAL A 70 3.16 -11.18 -7.25
CA VAL A 70 2.05 -10.40 -7.82
C VAL A 70 2.43 -8.92 -7.92
N LEU A 71 3.09 -8.38 -6.91
CA LEU A 71 3.60 -7.00 -6.92
C LEU A 71 4.70 -6.84 -7.98
N HIS A 72 5.62 -7.80 -8.08
CA HIS A 72 6.72 -7.74 -9.05
C HIS A 72 6.18 -7.77 -10.47
N LYS A 73 5.19 -8.62 -10.74
CA LYS A 73 4.48 -8.63 -12.02
C LYS A 73 3.76 -7.30 -12.28
N ALA A 74 3.12 -6.71 -11.27
CA ALA A 74 2.47 -5.41 -11.42
C ALA A 74 3.47 -4.28 -11.74
N ILE A 75 4.68 -4.33 -11.18
CA ILE A 75 5.80 -3.44 -11.54
C ILE A 75 6.17 -3.64 -13.02
N GLU A 76 6.41 -4.87 -13.45
CA GLU A 76 6.75 -5.17 -14.86
C GLU A 76 5.66 -4.71 -15.84
N GLU A 77 4.39 -4.90 -15.49
CA GLU A 77 3.25 -4.44 -16.27
C GLU A 77 3.19 -2.91 -16.34
N SER A 78 3.41 -2.22 -15.21
CA SER A 78 3.40 -0.75 -15.15
C SER A 78 4.48 -0.14 -16.02
N GLN A 79 5.68 -0.73 -16.01
CA GLN A 79 6.79 -0.27 -16.85
C GLN A 79 6.49 -0.37 -18.36
N LYS A 80 5.56 -1.24 -18.77
CA LYS A 80 5.09 -1.35 -20.16
C LYS A 80 3.89 -0.46 -20.45
N SER A 81 2.96 -0.38 -19.49
CA SER A 81 1.71 0.37 -19.60
C SER A 81 1.42 1.09 -18.28
N PRO A 82 1.94 2.32 -18.12
CA PRO A 82 1.80 3.14 -16.92
C PRO A 82 0.35 3.30 -16.45
N LEU A 83 0.09 3.00 -15.17
CA LEU A 83 -1.21 3.27 -14.55
C LEU A 83 -1.25 4.63 -13.86
N ASN A 84 -0.11 5.07 -13.32
CA ASN A 84 0.08 6.31 -12.55
C ASN A 84 -0.77 6.48 -11.28
N VAL A 85 -1.88 5.75 -11.12
CA VAL A 85 -2.78 5.82 -9.97
C VAL A 85 -3.03 4.44 -9.40
N TYR A 86 -2.93 4.35 -8.08
CA TYR A 86 -3.18 3.15 -7.28
C TYR A 86 -4.06 3.54 -6.10
N SER A 87 -4.57 2.55 -5.38
CA SER A 87 -5.29 2.79 -4.13
C SER A 87 -4.64 2.02 -3.00
N ILE A 88 -4.46 2.66 -1.85
CA ILE A 88 -4.05 2.00 -0.61
C ILE A 88 -5.29 1.83 0.26
N ALA A 89 -5.64 0.59 0.57
CA ALA A 89 -6.63 0.28 1.59
C ALA A 89 -5.93 -0.04 2.92
N MET A 90 -6.40 0.56 4.00
CA MET A 90 -5.92 0.35 5.37
C MET A 90 -7.10 -0.14 6.20
N LEU A 91 -6.95 -1.34 6.76
CA LEU A 91 -8.02 -2.13 7.33
C LEU A 91 -7.62 -2.53 8.75
N GLU A 92 -8.26 -1.97 9.76
CA GLU A 92 -8.09 -2.39 11.16
C GLU A 92 -8.98 -3.59 11.41
N VAL A 93 -8.38 -4.78 11.36
CA VAL A 93 -9.04 -6.05 11.57
C VAL A 93 -9.51 -6.15 13.02
N ALA A 94 -10.70 -6.68 13.25
CA ALA A 94 -11.22 -6.93 14.58
C ALA A 94 -10.32 -7.94 15.32
N PRO A 95 -10.15 -7.81 16.65
CA PRO A 95 -9.37 -8.75 17.44
C PRO A 95 -9.80 -10.20 17.16
N ASN A 96 -8.81 -11.09 17.02
CA ASN A 96 -9.00 -12.52 16.73
C ASN A 96 -9.62 -12.84 15.35
N GLN A 97 -9.83 -11.86 14.47
CA GLN A 97 -10.33 -12.10 13.10
C GLN A 97 -9.24 -12.19 12.04
N MET A 98 -7.96 -11.97 12.38
CA MET A 98 -6.86 -11.91 11.41
C MET A 98 -6.78 -13.14 10.50
N THR A 99 -6.96 -14.35 11.04
CA THR A 99 -6.96 -15.58 10.24
C THR A 99 -8.09 -15.58 9.22
N ASN A 100 -9.33 -15.32 9.66
CA ASN A 100 -10.51 -15.28 8.79
C ASN A 100 -10.37 -14.18 7.73
N PHE A 101 -9.87 -13.01 8.14
CA PHE A 101 -9.62 -11.88 7.26
C PHE A 101 -8.56 -12.20 6.21
N THR A 102 -7.47 -12.87 6.60
CA THR A 102 -6.41 -13.32 5.67
C THR A 102 -6.97 -14.25 4.59
N THR A 103 -7.82 -15.21 4.98
CA THR A 103 -8.52 -16.08 4.02
C THR A 103 -9.47 -15.28 3.12
N ALA A 104 -10.17 -14.29 3.66
CA ALA A 104 -11.03 -13.41 2.87
C ALA A 104 -10.22 -12.58 1.85
N VAL A 105 -9.05 -12.07 2.21
CA VAL A 105 -8.13 -11.37 1.28
C VAL A 105 -7.62 -12.32 0.21
N GLU A 106 -7.26 -13.55 0.56
CA GLU A 106 -6.79 -14.54 -0.43
C GLU A 106 -7.88 -14.83 -1.48
N MET A 107 -9.14 -15.01 -1.05
CA MET A 107 -10.27 -15.16 -1.97
C MET A 107 -10.56 -13.87 -2.75
N GLY A 108 -10.55 -12.73 -2.06
CA GLY A 108 -10.85 -11.41 -2.61
C GLY A 108 -9.84 -10.97 -3.67
N SER A 109 -8.56 -11.27 -3.50
CA SER A 109 -7.49 -10.96 -4.46
C SER A 109 -7.67 -11.59 -5.84
N LYS A 110 -8.54 -12.62 -5.96
CA LYS A 110 -8.88 -13.25 -7.24
C LYS A 110 -9.87 -12.42 -8.08
N VAL A 111 -10.58 -11.49 -7.44
CA VAL A 111 -11.66 -10.70 -8.07
C VAL A 111 -11.46 -9.19 -7.90
N LEU A 112 -10.77 -8.77 -6.85
CA LEU A 112 -10.36 -7.40 -6.59
C LEU A 112 -8.94 -7.16 -7.12
N PRO A 113 -8.60 -5.94 -7.53
CA PRO A 113 -7.31 -5.64 -8.14
C PRO A 113 -6.16 -5.51 -7.10
N ILE A 114 -6.13 -6.37 -6.08
CA ILE A 114 -5.12 -6.34 -5.02
C ILE A 114 -3.80 -6.90 -5.56
N ILE A 115 -2.73 -6.11 -5.51
CA ILE A 115 -1.39 -6.49 -6.00
C ILE A 115 -0.38 -6.72 -4.89
N ALA A 116 -0.67 -6.26 -3.67
CA ALA A 116 0.11 -6.59 -2.48
C ALA A 116 -0.75 -6.44 -1.22
N SER A 117 -0.39 -7.17 -0.17
CA SER A 117 -1.02 -7.07 1.15
C SER A 117 0.03 -7.26 2.24
N TRP A 118 0.07 -6.34 3.19
CA TRP A 118 1.08 -6.30 4.25
C TRP A 118 0.46 -6.09 5.62
N ARG A 119 1.23 -6.43 6.65
CA ARG A 119 0.93 -6.06 8.05
C ARG A 119 2.15 -5.44 8.74
N PRO A 120 1.96 -4.52 9.69
CA PRO A 120 3.05 -4.02 10.54
C PRO A 120 3.63 -5.11 11.42
N ILE A 121 4.97 -5.16 11.53
CA ILE A 121 5.63 -6.05 12.49
C ILE A 121 5.45 -5.57 13.94
N ALA A 122 5.25 -4.25 14.15
CA ALA A 122 5.07 -3.65 15.47
C ALA A 122 4.07 -2.49 15.47
N GLY A 123 3.51 -2.21 16.66
CA GLY A 123 2.68 -1.02 16.96
C GLY A 123 1.22 -1.09 16.50
N SER A 124 0.89 -1.89 15.49
CA SER A 124 -0.49 -2.03 14.99
C SER A 124 -0.75 -3.47 14.52
N PRO A 125 -0.89 -4.43 15.45
CA PRO A 125 -0.93 -5.86 15.12
C PRO A 125 -2.14 -6.30 14.30
N ASN A 126 -3.21 -5.50 14.32
CA ASN A 126 -4.44 -5.78 13.60
C ASN A 126 -4.58 -4.97 12.30
N LEU A 127 -3.59 -4.18 11.92
CA LEU A 127 -3.67 -3.40 10.68
C LEU A 127 -3.23 -4.26 9.50
N VAL A 128 -4.06 -4.29 8.46
CA VAL A 128 -3.71 -4.76 7.12
C VAL A 128 -3.64 -3.56 6.18
N ILE A 129 -2.63 -3.56 5.31
CA ILE A 129 -2.41 -2.55 4.28
C ILE A 129 -2.42 -3.27 2.93
N ASP A 130 -3.44 -3.04 2.13
CA ASP A 130 -3.53 -3.58 0.79
C ASP A 130 -3.19 -2.51 -0.24
N LEU A 131 -2.44 -2.89 -1.26
CA LEU A 131 -2.20 -2.07 -2.45
C LEU A 131 -3.03 -2.60 -3.60
N TRP A 132 -3.85 -1.72 -4.17
CA TRP A 132 -4.80 -2.03 -5.22
C TRP A 132 -4.38 -1.30 -6.51
N LYS A 133 -4.45 -2.03 -7.63
CA LYS A 133 -4.15 -1.53 -8.97
C LYS A 133 -5.27 -0.59 -9.43
N GLY A 134 -4.92 0.65 -9.78
CA GLY A 134 -5.86 1.65 -10.28
C GLY A 134 -6.54 2.49 -9.20
N ASP A 135 -7.31 3.46 -9.67
CA ASP A 135 -8.22 4.27 -8.85
C ASP A 135 -9.58 3.56 -8.76
N VAL A 136 -9.78 2.82 -7.67
CA VAL A 136 -10.94 1.92 -7.53
C VAL A 136 -12.17 2.60 -6.93
N LEU A 137 -12.09 3.91 -6.64
CA LEU A 137 -13.20 4.67 -6.04
C LEU A 137 -13.41 6.06 -6.62
N TRP A 138 -12.42 6.65 -7.30
CA TRP A 138 -12.42 8.08 -7.61
C TRP A 138 -12.37 8.42 -9.10
N SER A 139 -12.64 7.45 -10.00
CA SER A 139 -12.83 7.77 -11.42
C SER A 139 -14.03 8.72 -11.59
N ALA A 140 -13.99 9.65 -12.56
CA ALA A 140 -15.07 10.64 -12.75
C ALA A 140 -16.48 10.04 -12.92
N ASN A 141 -16.58 8.77 -13.36
CA ASN A 141 -17.83 8.02 -13.46
C ASN A 141 -18.29 7.37 -12.13
N GLU A 142 -17.43 7.32 -11.11
CA GLU A 142 -17.68 6.82 -9.75
C GLU A 142 -18.22 7.91 -8.81
N TRP A 143 -18.04 9.20 -9.14
CA TRP A 143 -18.49 10.32 -8.31
C TRP A 143 -20.02 10.51 -8.30
N ALA A 144 -20.74 9.83 -9.20
CA ALA A 144 -22.18 9.73 -9.14
C ALA A 144 -22.57 8.62 -8.17
N TYR A 145 -23.41 8.92 -7.18
CA TYR A 145 -23.98 7.90 -6.31
C TYR A 145 -24.62 6.78 -7.15
N LYS A 146 -24.17 5.55 -6.91
CA LYS A 146 -24.79 4.34 -7.44
C LYS A 146 -25.25 3.48 -6.27
N PRO A 147 -26.50 3.00 -6.28
CA PRO A 147 -26.93 2.05 -5.27
C PRO A 147 -26.10 0.77 -5.40
N ALA A 148 -25.61 0.28 -4.27
CA ALA A 148 -24.86 -0.96 -4.23
C ALA A 148 -25.75 -2.16 -4.63
N LEU A 149 -25.19 -3.10 -5.39
CA LEU A 149 -25.81 -4.40 -5.65
C LEU A 149 -25.88 -5.22 -4.36
N GLU A 150 -26.80 -6.19 -4.27
CA GLU A 150 -26.94 -7.03 -3.06
C GLU A 150 -25.64 -7.77 -2.71
N ALA A 151 -24.91 -8.28 -3.71
CA ALA A 151 -23.60 -8.90 -3.51
C ALA A 151 -22.57 -7.92 -2.90
N GLN A 152 -22.58 -6.65 -3.32
CA GLN A 152 -21.69 -5.62 -2.76
C GLN A 152 -22.09 -5.27 -1.33
N LYS A 153 -23.40 -5.18 -1.04
CA LYS A 153 -23.89 -4.95 0.34
C LYS A 153 -23.43 -6.06 1.27
N GLU A 154 -23.57 -7.31 0.84
CA GLU A 154 -23.17 -8.46 1.66
C GLU A 154 -21.65 -8.52 1.87
N MET A 155 -20.87 -8.25 0.82
CA MET A 155 -19.42 -8.11 0.93
C MET A 155 -19.04 -7.01 1.94
N MET A 156 -19.65 -5.84 1.87
CA MET A 156 -19.37 -4.73 2.78
C MET A 156 -19.82 -5.00 4.22
N ARG A 157 -20.92 -5.75 4.42
CA ARG A 157 -21.33 -6.20 5.76
C ARG A 157 -20.28 -7.12 6.38
N ASN A 158 -19.85 -8.13 5.62
CA ASN A 158 -18.80 -9.05 6.07
C ASN A 158 -17.49 -8.33 6.35
N LEU A 159 -17.12 -7.39 5.48
CA LEU A 159 -15.95 -6.53 5.69
C LEU A 159 -16.06 -5.77 7.01
N ARG A 160 -17.19 -5.13 7.30
CA ARG A 160 -17.38 -4.34 8.54
C ARG A 160 -17.39 -5.18 9.82
N ILE A 161 -17.74 -6.47 9.73
CA ILE A 161 -17.63 -7.40 10.86
C ILE A 161 -16.15 -7.73 11.11
N GLN A 162 -15.40 -7.98 10.04
CA GLN A 162 -14.01 -8.45 10.14
C GLN A 162 -12.99 -7.32 10.30
N ALA A 163 -13.21 -6.16 9.70
CA ALA A 163 -12.36 -4.98 9.71
C ALA A 163 -13.23 -3.71 9.85
N PRO A 164 -13.72 -3.41 11.07
CA PRO A 164 -14.72 -2.36 11.31
C PRO A 164 -14.21 -0.92 11.13
N LYS A 165 -12.90 -0.73 10.96
CA LYS A 165 -12.34 0.56 10.58
C LYS A 165 -11.51 0.37 9.34
N GLU A 166 -12.10 0.78 8.23
CA GLU A 166 -11.53 0.71 6.91
C GLU A 166 -11.40 2.10 6.32
N ARG A 167 -10.33 2.30 5.55
CA ARG A 167 -10.16 3.49 4.73
C ARG A 167 -9.42 3.11 3.48
N ILE A 168 -9.72 3.80 2.39
CA ILE A 168 -9.05 3.58 1.12
C ILE A 168 -8.85 4.93 0.46
N VAL A 169 -7.61 5.19 0.06
CA VAL A 169 -7.17 6.47 -0.48
C VAL A 169 -6.44 6.22 -1.79
N PRO A 170 -6.69 7.02 -2.83
CA PRO A 170 -5.92 6.93 -4.04
C PRO A 170 -4.57 7.60 -3.82
N ILE A 171 -3.57 7.09 -4.52
CA ILE A 171 -2.18 7.53 -4.45
C ILE A 171 -1.62 7.60 -5.87
N TYR A 172 -0.80 8.61 -6.11
CA TYR A 172 -0.25 8.92 -7.43
C TYR A 172 1.23 8.53 -7.49
N ALA A 173 1.62 7.75 -8.49
CA ALA A 173 3.00 7.36 -8.69
C ALA A 173 3.88 8.59 -8.95
N LEU A 174 4.91 8.76 -8.12
CA LEU A 174 5.92 9.79 -8.30
C LEU A 174 6.85 9.43 -9.47
N PRO A 175 7.55 10.43 -10.06
CA PRO A 175 8.64 10.15 -10.99
C PRO A 175 9.62 9.11 -10.42
N TYR A 176 10.06 8.20 -11.28
CA TYR A 176 11.01 7.12 -10.96
C TYR A 176 10.48 6.04 -9.99
N SER A 177 9.20 6.09 -9.59
CA SER A 177 8.54 4.94 -8.98
C SER A 177 8.55 3.75 -9.97
N PRO A 178 8.94 2.53 -9.56
CA PRO A 178 8.80 1.34 -10.40
C PRO A 178 7.34 1.00 -10.76
N LEU A 179 6.37 1.51 -10.00
CA LEU A 179 4.94 1.44 -10.30
C LEU A 179 4.45 2.69 -11.05
N LYS A 180 5.33 3.44 -11.70
CA LYS A 180 4.92 4.49 -12.62
C LYS A 180 4.39 3.89 -13.92
#